data_AF-A0A1N7GCZ1-F1
#
_entry.id   AF-A0A1N7GCZ1-F1
#
_cell.length_a   1.000
_cell.length_b   1.000
_cell.length_c   1.000
_cell.angle_alpha   90.00
_cell.angle_beta   90.00
_cell.angle_gamma   90.00
#
_symmetry.space_group_name_H-M   'P 1'
#
loop_
_entity.id
_entity.type
_entity.pdbx_description
1 polymer ?
#
loop_
_entity_poly.entity_id
_entity_poly.type
_entity_poly.pdbx_seq_one_letter_code
_entity_poly.pdbx_strand_id
1 'polypeptide(L)'
;MKKFLLIGIIFLLFNDLYAQTNAQVSADSIAYQLQRKKINSMLDARKVRFGQYSQSLNEHTGIFGFQTKSDIRRSNDILMDIVKTDDNIYKELKILLEYRAFQQRQIQTHSKEAETINQNYVNLISKLRQQNATLKAEAQHAATMQRIYILIIVLMIASILFLISRKSKVMV
;
A
#
# COMPACT_ATOMS: atom_id res chain seq x y z
N MET A 1 -26.89 -17.27 33.53
CA MET A 1 -27.58 -16.32 32.61
C MET A 1 -26.80 -15.04 32.37
N LYS A 2 -26.26 -14.35 33.41
CA LYS A 2 -25.47 -13.10 33.24
C LYS A 2 -24.23 -13.21 32.32
N LYS A 3 -23.54 -14.36 32.30
CA LYS A 3 -22.36 -14.61 31.44
C LYS A 3 -22.70 -14.71 29.95
N PHE A 4 -23.85 -15.28 29.60
CA PHE A 4 -24.34 -15.34 28.21
C PHE A 4 -24.79 -13.96 27.70
N LEU A 5 -25.33 -13.14 28.60
CA LEU A 5 -25.71 -11.76 28.30
C LEU A 5 -24.48 -10.88 28.00
N LEU A 6 -23.39 -11.07 28.73
CA LEU A 6 -22.09 -10.40 28.48
C LEU A 6 -21.46 -10.79 27.13
N ILE A 7 -21.56 -12.07 26.74
CA ILE A 7 -21.06 -12.56 25.44
C ILE A 7 -21.88 -11.97 24.28
N GLY A 8 -23.20 -11.84 24.45
CA GLY A 8 -24.07 -11.20 23.47
C GLY A 8 -23.78 -9.72 23.26
N ILE A 9 -23.47 -8.99 24.34
CA ILE A 9 -23.09 -7.56 24.26
C ILE A 9 -21.75 -7.38 23.56
N ILE A 10 -20.78 -8.26 23.82
CA ILE A 10 -19.48 -8.23 23.12
C ILE A 10 -19.67 -8.46 21.62
N PHE A 11 -20.49 -9.42 21.20
CA PHE A 11 -20.78 -9.67 19.78
C PHE A 11 -21.47 -8.50 19.06
N LEU A 12 -22.29 -7.72 19.77
CA LEU A 12 -22.92 -6.52 19.22
C LEU A 12 -21.91 -5.38 19.04
N LEU A 13 -21.01 -5.17 20.00
CA LEU A 13 -19.97 -4.15 19.91
C LEU A 13 -18.90 -4.44 18.84
N PHE A 14 -18.69 -5.71 18.48
CA PHE A 14 -17.78 -6.07 17.39
C PHE A 14 -18.36 -5.79 15.99
N ASN A 15 -19.68 -5.77 15.80
CA ASN A 15 -20.29 -5.52 14.48
C ASN A 15 -20.06 -4.09 13.97
N ASP A 16 -20.08 -3.09 14.87
CA ASP A 16 -19.86 -1.69 14.49
C ASP A 16 -18.43 -1.42 14.00
N LEU A 17 -17.45 -2.22 14.43
CA LEU A 17 -16.05 -2.11 14.01
C LEU A 17 -15.82 -2.70 12.60
N TYR A 18 -16.58 -3.74 12.21
CA TYR A 18 -16.49 -4.30 10.86
C TYR A 18 -17.18 -3.43 9.80
N ALA A 19 -18.25 -2.71 10.17
CA ALA A 19 -18.98 -1.83 9.23
C ALA A 19 -18.15 -0.61 8.77
N GLN A 20 -17.22 -0.11 9.59
CA GLN A 20 -16.38 1.04 9.24
C GLN A 20 -15.24 0.74 8.25
N THR A 21 -14.89 -0.53 8.04
CA THR A 21 -13.79 -0.90 7.12
C THR A 21 -14.16 -0.86 5.64
N ASN A 22 -15.47 -0.83 5.31
CA ASN A 22 -15.95 -0.80 3.93
C ASN A 22 -16.20 0.62 3.39
N ALA A 23 -16.01 1.66 4.21
CA ALA A 23 -16.27 3.05 3.84
C ALA A 23 -15.01 3.84 3.45
N GLN A 24 -13.87 3.18 3.24
CA GLN A 24 -12.71 3.82 2.64
C GLN A 24 -12.86 3.85 1.12
N VAL A 25 -13.89 4.55 0.64
CA VAL A 25 -13.95 5.03 -0.74
C VAL A 25 -12.78 6.00 -0.86
N SER A 26 -11.70 5.55 -1.50
CA SER A 26 -10.52 6.37 -1.71
C SER A 26 -10.95 7.68 -2.38
N ALA A 27 -10.60 8.83 -1.80
CA ALA A 27 -10.88 10.15 -2.38
C ALA A 27 -10.39 10.25 -3.83
N ASP A 28 -9.33 9.50 -4.11
CA ASP A 28 -8.76 9.24 -5.42
C ASP A 28 -9.74 8.63 -6.45
N SER A 29 -10.57 7.67 -6.02
CA SER A 29 -11.62 7.10 -6.87
C SER A 29 -12.70 8.12 -7.21
N ILE A 30 -13.06 9.01 -6.27
CA ILE A 30 -14.09 10.03 -6.48
C ILE A 30 -13.64 11.08 -7.51
N ALA A 31 -12.40 11.58 -7.39
CA ALA A 31 -11.84 12.54 -8.34
C ALA A 31 -11.76 11.95 -9.77
N TYR A 32 -11.35 10.69 -9.90
CA TYR A 32 -11.32 9.97 -11.17
C TYR A 32 -12.72 9.83 -11.80
N GLN A 33 -13.72 9.44 -11.02
CA GLN A 33 -15.09 9.30 -11.50
C GLN A 33 -15.70 10.65 -11.92
N LEU A 34 -15.41 11.71 -11.16
CA LEU A 34 -15.83 13.07 -11.50
C LEU A 34 -15.25 13.51 -12.85
N GLN A 35 -13.96 13.25 -13.07
CA GLN A 35 -13.28 13.55 -14.32
C GLN A 35 -13.87 12.78 -15.51
N ARG A 36 -14.17 11.48 -15.35
CA ARG A 36 -14.85 10.68 -16.39
C ARG A 36 -16.25 11.22 -16.70
N LYS A 37 -17.01 11.59 -15.67
CA LYS A 37 -18.35 12.17 -15.84
C LYS A 37 -18.27 13.48 -16.63
N LYS A 38 -17.29 14.33 -16.32
CA LYS A 38 -17.02 15.57 -17.06
C LYS A 38 -16.73 15.29 -18.53
N ILE A 39 -15.80 14.37 -18.84
CA ILE A 39 -15.48 13.97 -20.22
C ILE A 39 -16.72 13.46 -20.96
N ASN A 40 -17.52 12.59 -20.33
CA ASN A 40 -18.74 12.08 -20.95
C ASN A 40 -19.74 13.20 -21.26
N SER A 41 -19.91 14.18 -20.36
CA SER A 41 -20.79 15.33 -20.63
C SER A 41 -20.31 16.17 -21.83
N MET A 42 -19.00 16.31 -22.02
CA MET A 42 -18.43 16.99 -23.20
C MET A 42 -18.62 16.16 -24.48
N LEU A 43 -18.50 14.84 -24.40
CA LEU A 43 -18.78 13.94 -25.53
C LEU A 43 -20.26 13.98 -25.95
N ASP A 44 -21.17 14.04 -24.99
CA ASP A 44 -22.60 14.20 -25.26
C ASP A 44 -22.89 15.55 -25.93
N ALA A 45 -22.29 16.63 -25.43
CA ALA A 45 -22.39 17.96 -26.05
C ALA A 45 -21.84 17.96 -27.49
N ARG A 46 -20.68 17.34 -27.71
CA ARG A 46 -20.08 17.17 -29.03
C ARG A 46 -21.00 16.42 -29.98
N LYS A 47 -21.65 15.34 -29.52
CA LYS A 47 -22.60 14.55 -30.31
C LYS A 47 -23.78 15.39 -30.79
N VAL A 48 -24.33 16.24 -29.91
CA VAL A 48 -25.40 17.17 -30.27
C VAL A 48 -24.93 18.17 -31.33
N ARG A 49 -23.74 18.78 -31.15
CA ARG A 49 -23.16 19.73 -32.13
C ARG A 49 -22.89 19.08 -33.48
N PHE A 50 -22.41 17.84 -33.49
CA PHE A 50 -22.19 17.09 -34.72
C PHE A 50 -23.51 16.82 -35.46
N GLY A 51 -24.60 16.54 -34.74
CA GLY A 51 -25.94 16.46 -35.31
C GLY A 51 -26.38 17.78 -35.97
N GLN A 52 -26.17 18.91 -35.29
CA GLN A 52 -26.46 20.25 -35.83
C GLN A 52 -25.63 20.56 -37.09
N TYR A 53 -24.34 20.20 -37.09
CA TYR A 53 -23.47 20.32 -38.25
C TYR A 53 -24.01 19.52 -39.44
N SER A 54 -24.34 18.24 -39.22
CA SER A 54 -24.91 17.38 -40.25
C SER A 54 -26.22 17.93 -40.80
N GLN A 55 -27.06 18.54 -39.96
CA GLN A 55 -28.29 19.19 -40.42
C GLN A 55 -27.97 20.42 -41.27
N SER A 56 -27.03 21.28 -40.84
CA SER A 56 -26.63 22.48 -41.58
C SER A 56 -26.05 22.19 -42.96
N LEU A 57 -25.42 21.02 -43.15
CA LEU A 57 -24.91 20.61 -44.46
C LEU A 57 -26.03 20.33 -45.47
N ASN A 58 -27.21 19.95 -45.00
CA ASN A 58 -28.38 19.69 -45.84
C ASN A 58 -29.24 20.95 -46.08
N GLU A 59 -28.95 22.07 -45.41
CA GLU A 59 -29.66 23.33 -45.60
C GLU A 59 -29.22 24.01 -46.90
N HIS A 60 -30.16 24.17 -47.83
CA HIS A 60 -29.95 24.84 -49.11
C HIS A 60 -30.95 25.98 -49.24
N THR A 61 -30.57 27.19 -48.80
CA THR A 61 -31.48 28.35 -48.80
C THR A 61 -31.40 29.20 -50.07
N GLY A 62 -30.54 28.82 -51.02
CA GLY A 62 -30.38 29.54 -52.27
C GLY A 62 -31.58 29.39 -53.21
N ILE A 63 -31.83 30.41 -54.02
CA ILE A 63 -32.96 30.51 -54.95
C ILE A 63 -33.03 29.32 -55.94
N PHE A 64 -31.90 28.63 -56.18
CA PHE A 64 -31.82 27.47 -57.08
C PHE A 64 -31.52 26.15 -56.33
N GLY A 65 -31.76 26.09 -55.03
CA GLY A 65 -31.43 24.91 -54.22
C GLY A 65 -29.93 24.72 -54.00
N PHE A 66 -29.12 25.75 -54.22
CA PHE A 66 -27.70 25.76 -53.86
C PHE A 66 -27.49 26.27 -52.43
N GLN A 67 -26.40 25.83 -51.79
CA GLN A 67 -25.96 26.41 -50.53
C GLN A 67 -25.56 27.88 -50.72
N THR A 68 -26.03 28.73 -49.82
CA THR A 68 -25.62 30.12 -49.78
C THR A 68 -24.33 30.30 -48.98
N LYS A 69 -23.67 31.45 -49.14
CA LYS A 69 -22.52 31.82 -48.30
C LYS A 69 -22.87 31.84 -46.80
N SER A 70 -24.11 32.20 -46.45
CA SER A 70 -24.58 32.16 -45.05
C SER A 70 -24.69 30.74 -44.53
N ASP A 71 -25.19 29.79 -45.32
CA ASP A 71 -25.31 28.37 -44.94
C ASP A 71 -23.91 27.78 -44.69
N ILE A 72 -22.97 28.06 -45.60
CA ILE A 72 -21.57 27.63 -45.47
C ILE A 72 -20.93 28.22 -44.21
N ARG A 73 -21.10 29.52 -43.94
CA ARG A 73 -20.55 30.17 -42.74
C ARG A 73 -21.09 29.52 -41.48
N ARG A 74 -22.41 29.31 -41.39
CA ARG A 74 -23.05 28.64 -40.24
C ARG A 74 -22.46 27.25 -40.00
N SER A 75 -22.32 26.44 -41.06
CA SER A 75 -21.75 25.10 -40.94
C SER A 75 -20.29 25.14 -40.45
N ASN A 76 -19.51 26.12 -40.90
CA ASN A 76 -18.11 26.29 -40.49
C ASN A 76 -18.02 26.77 -39.02
N ASP A 77 -18.90 27.67 -38.59
CA ASP A 77 -18.97 28.10 -37.19
C ASP A 77 -19.27 26.91 -36.26
N ILE A 78 -20.21 26.04 -36.64
CA ILE A 78 -20.49 24.81 -35.88
C ILE A 78 -19.28 23.87 -35.87
N LEU A 79 -18.59 23.71 -37.01
CA LEU A 79 -17.37 22.90 -37.09
C LEU A 79 -16.28 23.44 -36.16
N MET A 80 -16.08 24.75 -36.12
CA MET A 80 -15.12 25.40 -35.22
C MET A 80 -15.44 25.13 -33.75
N ASP A 81 -16.72 25.16 -33.38
CA ASP A 81 -17.16 24.85 -32.02
C ASP A 81 -16.98 23.36 -31.65
N ILE A 82 -17.16 22.45 -32.61
CA ILE A 82 -16.83 21.03 -32.45
C ILE A 82 -15.33 20.87 -32.19
N VAL A 83 -14.47 21.51 -32.99
CA VAL A 83 -13.01 21.44 -32.84
C VAL A 83 -12.57 21.99 -31.48
N LYS A 84 -13.15 23.11 -31.01
CA LYS A 84 -12.89 23.64 -29.66
C LYS A 84 -13.30 22.66 -28.56
N THR A 85 -14.45 21.99 -28.73
CA THR A 85 -14.92 20.96 -27.80
C THR A 85 -13.95 19.78 -27.78
N ASP A 86 -13.44 19.38 -28.94
CA ASP A 86 -12.48 18.28 -29.08
C ASP A 86 -11.15 18.60 -28.40
N ASP A 87 -10.62 19.82 -28.56
CA ASP A 87 -9.42 20.27 -27.84
C ASP A 87 -9.60 20.23 -26.32
N ASN A 88 -10.77 20.64 -25.82
CA ASN A 88 -11.09 20.55 -24.39
C ASN A 88 -11.19 19.09 -23.93
N ILE A 89 -11.83 18.20 -24.71
CA ILE A 89 -11.88 16.76 -24.41
C ILE A 89 -10.46 16.18 -24.34
N TYR A 90 -9.57 16.55 -25.26
CA TYR A 90 -8.18 16.09 -25.26
C TYR A 90 -7.42 16.52 -24.00
N LYS A 91 -7.57 17.77 -23.56
CA LYS A 91 -6.95 18.26 -22.30
C LYS A 91 -7.42 17.44 -21.11
N GLU A 92 -8.72 17.17 -21.04
CA GLU A 92 -9.34 16.48 -19.91
C GLU A 92 -9.00 14.97 -19.90
N LEU A 93 -8.83 14.36 -21.08
CA LEU A 93 -8.30 13.00 -21.23
C LEU A 93 -6.83 12.91 -20.81
N LYS A 94 -6.02 13.93 -21.13
CA LYS A 94 -4.61 13.98 -20.70
C LYS A 94 -4.50 14.00 -19.17
N ILE A 95 -5.31 14.84 -18.51
CA ILE A 95 -5.39 14.89 -17.04
C ILE A 95 -5.77 13.50 -16.48
N LEU A 96 -6.77 12.83 -17.08
CA LEU A 96 -7.20 11.50 -16.66
C LEU A 96 -6.08 10.44 -16.80
N LEU A 97 -5.29 10.50 -17.87
CA LEU A 97 -4.16 9.60 -18.10
C LEU A 97 -3.01 9.87 -17.13
N GLU A 98 -2.68 11.13 -16.88
CA GLU A 98 -1.66 11.52 -15.90
C GLU A 98 -2.03 11.04 -14.50
N TYR A 99 -3.31 11.17 -14.13
CA TYR A 99 -3.83 10.68 -12.87
C TYR A 99 -3.66 9.16 -12.70
N ARG A 100 -4.01 8.38 -13.73
CA ARG A 100 -3.80 6.93 -13.73
C ARG A 100 -2.31 6.56 -13.65
N ALA A 101 -1.45 7.26 -14.38
CA ALA A 101 -0.02 7.04 -14.36
C ALA A 101 0.58 7.37 -12.97
N PHE A 102 0.10 8.44 -12.32
CA PHE A 102 0.48 8.80 -10.97
C PHE A 102 0.10 7.71 -9.97
N GLN A 103 -1.15 7.22 -9.98
CA GLN A 103 -1.57 6.12 -9.12
C GLN A 103 -0.72 4.86 -9.32
N GLN A 104 -0.41 4.51 -10.57
CA GLN A 104 0.43 3.35 -10.87
C GLN A 104 1.84 3.51 -10.30
N ARG A 105 2.46 4.69 -10.45
CA ARG A 105 3.76 4.98 -9.85
C ARG A 105 3.71 4.92 -8.33
N GLN A 106 2.66 5.47 -7.72
CA GLN A 106 2.46 5.43 -6.28
C GLN A 106 2.40 3.98 -5.78
N ILE A 107 1.59 3.12 -6.41
CA ILE A 107 1.50 1.69 -6.06
C ILE A 107 2.87 0.99 -6.18
N GLN A 108 3.60 1.24 -7.26
CA GLN A 108 4.94 0.67 -7.47
C GLN A 108 5.93 1.13 -6.40
N THR A 109 5.94 2.42 -6.06
CA THR A 109 6.80 2.98 -5.02
C THR A 109 6.46 2.38 -3.65
N HIS A 110 5.18 2.36 -3.25
CA HIS A 110 4.75 1.76 -1.98
C HIS A 110 5.10 0.27 -1.90
N SER A 111 4.94 -0.47 -2.99
CA SER A 111 5.35 -1.88 -3.05
C SER A 111 6.86 -2.05 -2.86
N LYS A 112 7.67 -1.21 -3.51
CA LYS A 112 9.13 -1.26 -3.40
C LYS A 112 9.63 -0.86 -2.01
N GLU A 113 8.99 0.15 -1.41
CA GLU A 113 9.26 0.57 -0.04
C GLU A 113 8.92 -0.56 0.95
N ALA A 114 7.74 -1.18 0.82
CA ALA A 114 7.34 -2.31 1.65
C ALA A 114 8.29 -3.51 1.49
N GLU A 115 8.72 -3.82 0.27
CA GLU A 115 9.71 -4.87 0.02
C GLU A 115 11.05 -4.55 0.70
N THR A 116 11.54 -3.33 0.57
CA THR A 116 12.79 -2.87 1.21
C THR A 116 12.70 -2.96 2.73
N ILE A 117 11.57 -2.53 3.30
CA ILE A 117 11.30 -2.62 4.74
C ILE A 117 11.30 -4.09 5.19
N ASN A 118 10.62 -4.98 4.45
CA ASN A 118 10.60 -6.40 4.76
C ASN A 118 12.00 -7.04 4.68
N GLN A 119 12.78 -6.73 3.65
CA GLN A 119 14.16 -7.19 3.52
C GLN A 119 15.01 -6.71 4.72
N ASN A 120 14.85 -5.45 5.12
CA ASN A 120 15.52 -4.90 6.30
C ASN A 120 15.12 -5.64 7.59
N TYR A 121 13.83 -5.93 7.78
CA TYR A 121 13.38 -6.73 8.92
C TYR A 121 13.96 -8.14 8.92
N VAL A 122 13.98 -8.83 7.77
CA VAL A 122 14.61 -10.16 7.64
C VAL A 122 16.09 -10.11 8.02
N ASN A 123 16.80 -9.08 7.56
CA ASN A 123 18.20 -8.87 7.90
C ASN A 123 18.41 -8.59 9.40
N LEU A 124 17.57 -7.75 10.00
CA LEU A 124 17.61 -7.46 11.44
C LEU A 124 17.32 -8.70 12.28
N ILE A 125 16.29 -9.46 11.93
CA ILE A 125 15.97 -10.73 12.60
C ILE A 125 17.14 -11.69 12.49
N SER A 126 17.77 -11.80 11.31
CA SER A 126 18.93 -12.67 11.11
C SER A 126 20.12 -12.25 11.99
N LYS A 127 20.42 -10.95 12.07
CA LYS A 127 21.44 -10.40 12.97
C LYS A 127 21.12 -10.69 14.44
N LEU A 128 19.88 -10.49 14.86
CA LEU A 128 19.44 -10.78 16.23
C LEU A 128 19.56 -12.27 16.56
N ARG A 129 19.23 -13.16 15.62
CA ARG A 129 19.40 -14.61 15.80
C ARG A 129 20.88 -14.98 15.95
N GLN A 130 21.76 -14.38 15.15
CA GLN A 130 23.20 -14.60 15.24
C GLN A 130 23.74 -14.14 16.60
N GLN A 131 23.40 -12.91 17.03
CA GLN A 131 23.81 -12.39 18.34
C GLN A 131 23.28 -13.21 19.51
N ASN A 132 22.05 -13.70 19.42
CA ASN A 132 21.49 -14.57 20.45
C ASN A 132 22.24 -15.91 20.51
N ALA A 133 22.59 -16.49 19.36
CA ALA A 133 23.39 -17.70 19.29
C ALA A 133 24.79 -17.50 19.90
N THR A 134 25.46 -16.38 19.62
CA THR A 134 26.78 -16.08 20.20
C THR A 134 26.70 -15.87 21.72
N LEU A 135 25.74 -15.07 22.20
CA LEU A 135 25.54 -14.85 23.63
C LEU A 135 25.21 -16.16 24.37
N LYS A 136 24.42 -17.04 23.77
CA LYS A 136 24.11 -18.35 24.34
C LYS A 136 25.36 -19.24 24.40
N ALA A 137 26.21 -19.21 23.37
CA ALA A 137 27.48 -19.94 23.38
C ALA A 137 28.42 -19.40 24.47
N GLU A 138 28.57 -18.07 24.58
CA GLU A 138 29.38 -17.42 25.62
C GLU A 138 28.89 -17.77 27.04
N ALA A 139 27.57 -17.73 27.27
CA ALA A 139 26.99 -18.12 28.54
C ALA A 139 27.24 -19.60 28.88
N GLN A 140 27.16 -20.49 27.88
CA GLN A 140 27.50 -21.91 28.07
C GLN A 140 28.98 -22.14 28.36
N HIS A 141 29.87 -21.42 27.68
CA HIS A 141 31.30 -21.46 27.95
C HIS A 141 31.61 -20.97 29.36
N ALA A 142 31.05 -19.84 29.78
CA ALA A 142 31.21 -19.31 31.14
C ALA A 142 30.71 -20.29 32.21
N ALA A 143 29.52 -20.88 32.02
CA ALA A 143 28.97 -21.88 32.93
C ALA A 143 29.86 -23.14 33.02
N THR A 144 30.45 -23.56 31.90
CA THR A 144 31.37 -24.70 31.86
C THR A 144 32.67 -24.40 32.61
N MET A 145 33.25 -23.21 32.39
CA MET A 145 34.45 -22.78 33.12
C MET A 145 34.19 -22.67 34.61
N GLN A 146 33.04 -22.10 35.01
CA GLN A 146 32.64 -22.05 36.42
C GLN A 146 32.54 -23.44 37.05
N ARG A 147 31.96 -24.43 36.35
CA ARG A 147 31.90 -25.82 36.82
C ARG A 147 33.29 -26.43 36.99
N ILE A 148 34.21 -26.18 36.05
CA ILE A 148 35.60 -26.66 36.11
C ILE A 148 36.31 -26.06 37.32
N TYR A 149 36.20 -24.74 37.56
CA TYR A 149 36.80 -24.09 38.72
C TYR A 149 36.28 -24.65 40.05
N ILE A 150 34.96 -24.87 40.16
CA ILE A 150 34.35 -25.49 41.35
C ILE A 150 34.94 -26.90 41.56
N LEU A 151 35.05 -27.70 40.51
CA LEU A 151 35.59 -29.07 40.59
C LEU A 151 37.06 -29.09 41.05
N ILE A 152 37.89 -28.18 40.53
CA ILE A 152 39.29 -28.02 40.95
C ILE A 152 39.37 -27.65 42.44
N ILE A 153 38.56 -26.70 42.91
CA ILE A 153 38.53 -26.30 44.32
C ILE A 153 38.15 -27.47 45.22
N VAL A 154 37.12 -28.24 44.84
CA VAL A 154 36.69 -29.44 45.59
C VAL A 154 37.81 -30.49 45.63
N LEU A 155 38.50 -30.73 44.53
CA LEU A 155 39.65 -31.66 44.48
C LEU A 155 40.80 -31.19 45.37
N MET A 156 41.10 -29.89 45.39
CA MET A 156 42.12 -29.30 46.26
C MET A 156 41.75 -29.48 47.74
N ILE A 157 40.51 -29.23 48.12
CA ILE A 157 40.05 -29.44 49.51
C ILE A 157 40.12 -30.93 49.87
N ALA A 158 39.67 -31.82 49.00
CA ALA A 158 39.71 -33.27 49.22
C ALA A 158 41.15 -33.79 49.38
N SER A 159 42.10 -33.29 48.60
CA SER A 159 43.52 -33.69 48.70
C SER A 159 44.16 -33.22 50.00
N ILE A 160 43.86 -31.99 50.44
CA ILE A 160 44.32 -31.45 51.73
C ILE A 160 43.76 -32.28 52.88
N LEU A 161 42.45 -32.57 52.88
CA LEU A 161 41.81 -33.41 53.89
C LEU A 161 42.41 -34.82 53.92
N PHE A 162 42.64 -35.43 52.76
CA PHE A 162 43.28 -36.74 52.66
C PHE A 162 44.70 -36.76 53.25
N LEU A 163 45.51 -35.73 52.98
CA LEU A 163 46.85 -35.61 53.55
C LEU A 163 46.84 -35.46 55.07
N ILE A 164 45.90 -34.67 55.63
CA ILE A 164 45.73 -34.51 57.08
C ILE A 164 45.32 -35.85 57.73
N SER A 165 44.34 -36.56 57.16
CA SER A 165 43.91 -37.87 57.67
C SER A 165 45.01 -38.93 57.59
N ARG A 166 45.88 -38.88 56.59
CA ARG A 166 47.03 -39.79 56.48
C ARG A 166 48.10 -39.48 57.53
N LYS A 167 48.36 -38.20 57.81
CA LYS A 167 49.34 -37.78 58.83
C LYS A 167 48.89 -38.15 60.25
N SER A 168 47.59 -38.10 60.53
CA SER A 168 47.00 -38.52 61.81
C SER A 168 47.10 -40.04 62.07
N LYS A 169 47.26 -40.87 61.03
CA LYS A 169 47.42 -42.33 61.14
C LYS A 169 48.87 -42.79 61.37
N VAL A 170 49.86 -41.93 61.14
CA VAL A 170 51.30 -42.24 61.31
C VAL A 170 51.83 -41.80 62.68
N MET A 171 51.01 -41.08 63.46
CA MET A 171 51.34 -40.57 64.79
C MET A 171 50.39 -41.15 65.86
N VAL A 172 50.12 -42.46 65.74
CA VAL A 172 49.57 -43.36 66.77
C VAL A 172 50.39 -44.63 66.67
#